data_AF-A0A438WRV8-F1
#
_entry.id   AF-A0A438WRV8-F1
#
_cell.length_a   1.000
_cell.length_b   1.000
_cell.length_c   1.000
_cell.angle_alpha   90.00
_cell.angle_beta   90.00
_cell.angle_gamma   90.00
#
_symmetry.space_group_name_H-M   'P 1'
#
loop_
_entity.id
_entity.type
_entity.pdbx_description
1 polymer ?
#
loop_
_entity_poly.entity_id
_entity_poly.type
_entity_poly.pdbx_seq_one_letter_code
_entity_poly.pdbx_strand_id
1 'polypeptide(L)'
;AVYDEFISAYEEGQTPNPCALCNPLMKFGLALDHALKLGCEKIATGHYARVKEIDKISYIQEALDKTKDQSYFLYALEHEVIAKLVFPLGDLLKKDIKPLALNAMPFLGTLETYKESQEICFVEKSYIDTLKKHVEVEKEGVVKNLQGEIIGTHKGYMQYTIGKRKGFNVKGALEPHFVVGIDAKKNELIVGKKEDLATHSL
;
A
#
# COMPACT_ATOMS: atom_id res chain seq x y z
N ALA A 1 16.46 -1.15 4.04
CA ALA A 1 15.64 0.04 4.35
C ALA A 1 14.15 -0.24 4.15
N VAL A 2 13.56 -0.12 2.94
CA VAL A 2 12.10 -0.33 2.75
C VAL A 2 11.63 -1.73 3.15
N TYR A 3 12.43 -2.75 2.81
CA TYR A 3 12.13 -4.14 3.15
C TYR A 3 12.22 -4.38 4.66
N ASP A 4 13.28 -3.90 5.29
CA ASP A 4 13.50 -4.10 6.74
C ASP A 4 12.43 -3.36 7.56
N GLU A 5 12.09 -2.13 7.17
CA GLU A 5 10.99 -1.36 7.77
C GLU A 5 9.64 -2.08 7.63
N PHE A 6 9.41 -2.72 6.47
CA PHE A 6 8.23 -3.52 6.26
C PHE A 6 8.15 -4.70 7.25
N ILE A 7 9.26 -5.40 7.50
CA ILE A 7 9.29 -6.49 8.51
C ILE A 7 9.07 -5.92 9.92
N SER A 8 9.83 -4.87 10.29
CA SER A 8 9.78 -4.26 11.64
C SER A 8 8.39 -3.72 11.98
N ALA A 9 7.73 -3.06 11.03
CA ALA A 9 6.38 -2.55 11.25
C ALA A 9 5.37 -3.66 11.59
N TYR A 10 5.49 -4.83 10.93
CA TYR A 10 4.65 -5.98 11.28
C TYR A 10 5.02 -6.56 12.65
N GLU A 11 6.30 -6.60 13.04
CA GLU A 11 6.73 -6.98 14.40
C GLU A 11 6.18 -6.04 15.49
N GLU A 12 5.91 -4.79 15.14
CA GLU A 12 5.31 -3.82 16.03
C GLU A 12 3.76 -3.86 16.02
N GLY A 13 3.16 -4.76 15.24
CA GLY A 13 1.70 -4.88 15.10
C GLY A 13 1.05 -3.82 14.22
N GLN A 14 1.85 -3.14 13.40
CA GLN A 14 1.38 -2.16 12.44
C GLN A 14 1.08 -2.79 11.07
N THR A 15 0.41 -2.04 10.20
CA THR A 15 0.20 -2.42 8.79
C THR A 15 0.90 -1.39 7.90
N PRO A 16 2.11 -1.69 7.40
CA PRO A 16 2.91 -0.72 6.66
C PRO A 16 2.39 -0.49 5.24
N ASN A 17 2.67 0.70 4.71
CA ASN A 17 2.55 1.02 3.28
C ASN A 17 3.95 1.15 2.65
N PRO A 18 4.58 0.06 2.19
CA PRO A 18 5.95 0.10 1.68
C PRO A 18 6.09 0.93 0.40
N CYS A 19 5.01 1.09 -0.38
CA CYS A 19 5.02 1.90 -1.59
C CYS A 19 5.22 3.39 -1.29
N ALA A 20 4.61 3.89 -0.20
CA ALA A 20 4.78 5.27 0.24
C ALA A 20 6.21 5.60 0.66
N LEU A 21 6.97 4.63 1.17
CA LEU A 21 8.39 4.79 1.48
C LEU A 21 9.28 4.55 0.25
N CYS A 22 8.92 3.59 -0.60
CA CYS A 22 9.69 3.24 -1.79
C CYS A 22 9.72 4.37 -2.83
N ASN A 23 8.60 5.08 -3.04
CA ASN A 23 8.53 6.16 -4.00
C ASN A 23 9.57 7.27 -3.73
N PRO A 24 9.63 7.90 -2.54
CA PRO A 24 10.63 8.94 -2.26
C PRO A 24 12.06 8.40 -2.21
N LEU A 25 12.30 7.21 -1.65
CA LEU A 25 13.66 6.70 -1.46
C LEU A 25 14.27 6.11 -2.74
N MET A 26 13.52 5.23 -3.41
CA MET A 26 14.04 4.40 -4.50
C MET A 26 13.72 5.02 -5.86
N LYS A 27 12.42 5.19 -6.18
CA LYS A 27 11.99 5.60 -7.53
C LYS A 27 12.34 7.06 -7.83
N PHE A 28 12.09 7.96 -6.89
CA PHE A 28 12.25 9.39 -7.10
C PHE A 28 13.42 9.99 -6.30
N GLY A 29 14.09 9.16 -5.48
CA GLY A 29 15.42 9.41 -4.95
C GLY A 29 16.47 8.83 -5.90
N LEU A 30 16.88 7.58 -5.64
CA LEU A 30 17.99 6.93 -6.35
C LEU A 30 17.85 6.91 -7.89
N ALA A 31 16.67 6.58 -8.43
CA ALA A 31 16.52 6.49 -9.88
C ALA A 31 16.52 7.88 -10.54
N LEU A 32 15.95 8.90 -9.89
CA LEU A 32 16.01 10.28 -10.35
C LEU A 32 17.45 10.80 -10.31
N ASP A 33 18.17 10.58 -9.20
CA ASP A 33 19.58 10.97 -9.07
C ASP A 33 20.45 10.34 -10.16
N HIS A 34 20.19 9.07 -10.47
CA HIS A 34 20.89 8.39 -11.55
C HIS A 34 20.55 8.99 -12.92
N ALA A 35 19.27 9.27 -13.20
CA ALA A 35 18.85 9.91 -14.44
C ALA A 35 19.48 11.30 -14.62
N LEU A 36 19.53 12.11 -13.55
CA LEU A 36 20.17 13.43 -13.57
C LEU A 36 21.68 13.32 -13.87
N LYS A 37 22.37 12.32 -13.31
CA LYS A 37 23.80 12.05 -13.62
C LYS A 37 24.04 11.64 -15.07
N LEU A 38 23.03 11.05 -15.73
CA LEU A 38 23.07 10.72 -17.15
C LEU A 38 22.73 11.92 -18.06
N GLY A 39 22.44 13.09 -17.50
CA GLY A 39 22.07 14.30 -18.23
C GLY A 39 20.59 14.41 -18.57
N CYS A 40 19.72 13.55 -18.01
CA CYS A 40 18.28 13.69 -18.16
C CYS A 40 17.78 14.87 -17.32
N GLU A 41 16.85 15.67 -17.85
CA GLU A 41 16.25 16.78 -17.11
C GLU A 41 15.11 16.32 -16.17
N LYS A 42 14.41 15.25 -16.55
CA LYS A 42 13.23 14.72 -15.87
C LYS A 42 13.16 13.19 -15.98
N ILE A 43 12.34 12.56 -15.14
CA ILE A 43 11.99 11.14 -15.22
C ILE A 43 10.49 10.96 -15.45
N ALA A 44 10.13 10.08 -16.37
CA ALA A 44 8.74 9.71 -16.63
C ALA A 44 8.41 8.37 -15.98
N THR A 45 7.24 8.26 -15.37
CA THR A 45 6.74 6.99 -14.83
C THR A 45 5.29 6.75 -15.20
N GLY A 46 4.87 5.49 -15.25
CA GLY A 46 3.48 5.11 -15.52
C GLY A 46 2.52 5.32 -14.35
N HIS A 47 2.79 6.25 -13.44
CA HIS A 47 1.84 6.55 -12.37
C HIS A 47 0.65 7.33 -12.93
N TYR A 48 -0.54 7.00 -12.45
CA TYR A 48 -1.74 7.80 -12.62
C TYR A 48 -1.73 8.90 -11.56
N ALA A 49 -1.05 9.99 -11.88
CA ALA A 49 -1.04 11.23 -11.12
C ALA A 49 -0.74 12.38 -12.08
N ARG A 50 -0.89 13.63 -11.64
CA ARG A 50 -0.53 14.81 -12.42
C ARG A 50 0.38 15.72 -11.61
N VAL A 51 1.11 16.57 -12.31
CA VAL A 51 1.88 17.65 -11.69
C VAL A 51 1.17 18.95 -12.01
N LYS A 52 0.88 19.74 -10.96
CA LYS A 52 0.31 21.08 -11.09
C LYS A 52 1.32 22.08 -10.52
N GLU A 53 1.67 23.08 -11.32
CA GLU A 53 2.50 24.18 -10.86
C GLU A 53 1.62 25.34 -10.36
N ILE A 54 1.92 25.85 -9.16
CA ILE A 54 1.30 27.04 -8.56
C ILE A 54 2.43 27.89 -8.00
N ASP A 55 2.52 29.16 -8.42
CA ASP A 55 3.57 30.09 -7.96
C ASP A 55 5.00 29.53 -8.08
N LYS A 56 5.29 28.81 -9.17
CA LYS A 56 6.56 28.12 -9.47
C LYS A 56 6.87 26.92 -8.55
N ILE A 57 5.92 26.49 -7.73
CA ILE A 57 6.02 25.30 -6.89
C ILE A 57 5.22 24.17 -7.55
N SER A 58 5.85 23.01 -7.68
CA SER A 58 5.23 21.82 -8.27
C SER A 58 4.55 20.96 -7.20
N TYR A 59 3.28 20.65 -7.42
CA TYR A 59 2.44 19.84 -6.54
C TYR A 59 1.95 18.59 -7.25
N ILE A 60 1.81 17.50 -6.49
CA ILE A 60 1.05 16.34 -6.97
C ILE A 60 -0.44 16.72 -7.02
N GLN A 61 -1.07 16.38 -8.14
CA GLN A 61 -2.51 16.48 -8.34
C GLN A 61 -3.05 15.09 -8.67
N GLU A 62 -4.26 14.82 -8.22
CA GLU A 62 -4.97 13.60 -8.60
C GLU A 62 -5.08 13.47 -10.13
N ALA A 63 -4.97 12.23 -10.62
CA ALA A 63 -5.21 11.85 -11.99
C ALA A 63 -6.64 12.20 -12.45
N LEU A 64 -6.80 12.22 -13.77
CA LEU A 64 -8.11 12.29 -14.42
C LEU A 64 -8.94 11.03 -14.09
N ASP A 65 -8.32 9.84 -14.17
CA ASP A 65 -8.97 8.58 -13.81
C ASP A 65 -8.93 8.35 -12.29
N LYS A 66 -10.02 8.74 -11.60
CA LYS A 66 -10.15 8.55 -10.15
C LYS A 66 -10.11 7.09 -9.71
N THR A 67 -10.43 6.14 -10.59
CA THR A 67 -10.42 4.71 -10.24
C THR A 67 -9.02 4.12 -10.22
N LYS A 68 -8.05 4.83 -10.81
CA LYS A 68 -6.65 4.45 -10.87
C LYS A 68 -5.71 5.46 -10.24
N ASP A 69 -6.23 6.54 -9.66
CA ASP A 69 -5.41 7.58 -9.04
C ASP A 69 -4.41 6.99 -8.03
N GLN A 70 -3.15 7.40 -8.18
CA GLN A 70 -2.02 6.96 -7.38
C GLN A 70 -1.38 8.12 -6.61
N SER A 71 -2.02 9.29 -6.58
CA SER A 71 -1.50 10.47 -5.88
C SER A 71 -1.25 10.19 -4.39
N TYR A 72 -2.08 9.35 -3.77
CA TYR A 72 -1.92 8.90 -2.38
C TYR A 72 -0.53 8.32 -2.09
N PHE A 73 0.07 7.56 -3.02
CA PHE A 73 1.39 6.95 -2.80
C PHE A 73 2.55 7.93 -3.01
N LEU A 74 2.28 9.15 -3.47
CA LEU A 74 3.26 10.18 -3.81
C LEU A 74 3.30 11.32 -2.79
N TYR A 75 2.56 11.21 -1.68
CA TYR A 75 2.38 12.30 -0.71
C TYR A 75 3.69 12.79 -0.08
N ALA A 76 4.68 11.90 0.05
CA ALA A 76 5.95 12.17 0.72
C ALA A 76 7.04 12.73 -0.22
N LEU A 77 6.67 13.14 -1.44
CA LEU A 77 7.62 13.72 -2.39
C LEU A 77 7.80 15.21 -2.16
N GLU A 78 9.07 15.63 -2.11
CA GLU A 78 9.46 17.04 -2.03
C GLU A 78 9.14 17.78 -3.33
N HIS A 79 8.83 19.07 -3.24
CA HIS A 79 8.43 19.90 -4.38
C HIS A 79 9.49 19.94 -5.50
N GLU A 80 10.77 19.96 -5.14
CA GLU A 80 11.90 19.98 -6.07
C GLU A 80 12.04 18.66 -6.83
N VAL A 81 11.65 17.55 -6.19
CA VAL A 81 11.57 16.23 -6.83
C VAL A 81 10.39 16.22 -7.80
N ILE A 82 9.20 16.69 -7.36
CA ILE A 82 7.98 16.73 -8.17
C ILE A 82 8.20 17.53 -9.47
N ALA A 83 8.94 18.65 -9.41
CA ALA A 83 9.26 19.47 -10.59
C ALA A 83 9.99 18.71 -11.72
N LYS A 84 10.67 17.61 -11.36
CA LYS A 84 11.44 16.75 -12.27
C LYS A 84 10.68 15.49 -12.70
N LEU A 85 9.40 15.37 -12.36
CA LEU A 85 8.57 14.21 -12.70
C LEU A 85 7.68 14.48 -13.90
N VAL A 86 7.45 13.42 -14.67
CA VAL A 86 6.46 13.37 -15.74
C VAL A 86 5.57 12.15 -15.51
N PHE A 87 4.26 12.35 -15.58
CA PHE A 87 3.26 11.29 -15.45
C PHE A 87 2.40 11.21 -16.72
N PRO A 88 2.85 10.48 -17.76
CA PRO A 88 2.16 10.46 -19.05
C PRO A 88 0.73 9.90 -19.00
N LEU A 89 0.41 9.12 -17.96
CA LEU A 89 -0.92 8.52 -17.79
C LEU A 89 -1.88 9.42 -16.99
N GLY A 90 -1.40 10.55 -16.46
CA GLY A 90 -2.15 11.41 -15.54
C GLY A 90 -3.47 11.95 -16.10
N ASP A 91 -3.51 12.27 -17.39
CA ASP A 91 -4.68 12.82 -18.09
C ASP A 91 -5.41 11.77 -18.95
N LEU A 92 -5.15 10.48 -18.72
CA LEU A 92 -5.74 9.39 -19.50
C LEU A 92 -6.61 8.48 -18.62
N LEU A 93 -7.68 7.95 -19.22
CA LEU A 93 -8.48 6.92 -18.58
C LEU A 93 -7.87 5.54 -18.86
N LYS A 94 -7.88 4.65 -17.88
CA LYS A 94 -7.32 3.29 -18.04
C LYS A 94 -7.92 2.53 -19.20
N LYS A 95 -9.23 2.68 -19.40
CA LYS A 95 -9.97 2.04 -20.49
C LYS A 95 -9.43 2.43 -21.87
N ASP A 96 -8.82 3.61 -21.99
CA ASP A 96 -8.33 4.15 -23.26
C ASP A 96 -6.86 3.77 -23.53
N ILE A 97 -6.08 3.43 -22.49
CA ILE A 97 -4.65 3.13 -22.62
C ILE A 97 -4.38 1.93 -23.53
N LYS A 98 -5.10 0.81 -23.36
CA LYS A 98 -4.87 -0.40 -24.18
C LYS A 98 -5.17 -0.12 -25.67
N PRO A 99 -6.33 0.46 -26.03
CA PRO A 99 -6.59 0.89 -27.40
C PRO A 99 -5.52 1.84 -27.96
N LEU A 100 -5.13 2.87 -27.20
CA LEU A 100 -4.11 3.84 -27.62
C LEU A 100 -2.76 3.15 -27.89
N ALA A 101 -2.32 2.28 -26.98
CA ALA A 101 -1.06 1.56 -27.11
C ALA A 101 -1.06 0.60 -28.31
N LEU A 102 -2.15 -0.13 -28.55
CA LEU A 102 -2.26 -1.05 -29.69
C LEU A 102 -2.29 -0.32 -31.03
N ASN A 103 -2.94 0.84 -31.08
CA ASN A 103 -2.99 1.64 -32.30
C ASN A 103 -1.61 2.23 -32.63
N ALA A 104 -0.88 2.70 -31.62
CA ALA A 104 0.47 3.25 -31.78
C ALA A 104 1.55 2.17 -32.00
N MET A 105 1.39 0.99 -31.39
CA MET A 105 2.36 -0.10 -31.41
C MET A 105 1.65 -1.44 -31.66
N PRO A 106 1.19 -1.71 -32.90
CA PRO A 106 0.38 -2.91 -33.22
C PRO A 106 1.09 -4.23 -32.90
N PHE A 107 2.43 -4.24 -32.91
CA PHE A 107 3.24 -5.40 -32.57
C PHE A 107 3.16 -5.82 -31.09
N LEU A 108 2.62 -4.98 -30.20
CA LEU A 108 2.39 -5.35 -28.80
C LEU A 108 1.27 -6.40 -28.64
N GLY A 109 0.50 -6.69 -29.69
CA GLY A 109 -0.40 -7.85 -29.76
C GLY A 109 -1.39 -7.95 -28.61
N THR A 110 -1.39 -9.06 -27.86
CA THR A 110 -2.38 -9.38 -26.82
C THR A 110 -2.11 -8.67 -25.48
N LEU A 111 -2.02 -7.33 -25.48
CA LEU A 111 -2.00 -6.52 -24.26
C LEU A 111 -3.16 -6.84 -23.28
N GLU A 112 -4.21 -7.50 -23.76
CA GLU A 112 -5.29 -8.10 -22.96
C GLU A 112 -4.80 -9.13 -21.93
N THR A 113 -3.75 -9.90 -22.25
CA THR A 113 -3.21 -10.97 -21.39
C THR A 113 -2.32 -10.47 -20.26
N TYR A 114 -1.82 -9.23 -20.36
CA TYR A 114 -0.99 -8.63 -19.33
C TYR A 114 -1.87 -8.23 -18.15
N LYS A 115 -1.74 -9.00 -17.06
CA LYS A 115 -2.33 -8.67 -15.77
C LYS A 115 -1.57 -7.50 -15.14
N GLU A 116 -2.30 -6.60 -14.50
CA GLU A 116 -1.69 -5.55 -13.68
C GLU A 116 -1.04 -6.19 -12.45
N SER A 117 0.16 -5.76 -12.08
CA SER A 117 0.72 -6.07 -10.76
C SER A 117 -0.16 -5.42 -9.69
N GLN A 118 -0.74 -6.23 -8.80
CA GLN A 118 -1.61 -5.78 -7.71
C GLN A 118 -0.94 -5.90 -6.33
N GLU A 119 0.25 -6.47 -6.26
CA GLU A 119 0.96 -6.77 -5.01
C GLU A 119 2.18 -5.85 -4.80
N ILE A 120 2.67 -5.81 -3.56
CA ILE A 120 3.93 -5.16 -3.20
C ILE A 120 5.06 -5.76 -4.04
N CYS A 121 5.94 -4.92 -4.59
CA CYS A 121 6.89 -5.33 -5.63
C CYS A 121 7.80 -6.51 -5.27
N PHE A 122 8.14 -6.68 -3.99
CA PHE A 122 9.00 -7.78 -3.50
C PHE A 122 8.21 -8.95 -2.88
N VAL A 123 6.88 -8.90 -2.90
CA VAL A 123 5.99 -9.96 -2.42
C VAL A 123 5.52 -10.79 -3.62
N GLU A 124 5.89 -12.06 -3.65
CA GLU A 124 5.57 -12.95 -4.78
C GLU A 124 4.14 -13.50 -4.72
N LYS A 125 3.71 -13.95 -3.53
CA LYS A 125 2.43 -14.65 -3.32
C LYS A 125 1.62 -14.04 -2.18
N SER A 126 2.24 -13.93 -1.00
CA SER A 126 1.62 -13.40 0.20
C SER A 126 2.66 -12.69 1.04
N TYR A 127 2.28 -11.58 1.65
CA TYR A 127 3.17 -10.90 2.60
C TYR A 127 3.49 -11.80 3.80
N ILE A 128 2.59 -12.71 4.17
CA ILE A 128 2.82 -13.70 5.23
C ILE A 128 4.01 -14.60 4.91
N ASP A 129 4.11 -15.07 3.66
CA ASP A 129 5.25 -15.89 3.22
C ASP A 129 6.56 -15.09 3.22
N THR A 130 6.46 -13.77 3.05
CA THR A 130 7.61 -12.86 3.16
C THR A 130 8.04 -12.70 4.61
N LEU A 131 7.08 -12.48 5.53
CA LEU A 131 7.35 -12.35 6.97
C LEU A 131 7.92 -13.64 7.57
N LYS A 132 7.41 -14.81 7.19
CA LYS A 132 7.87 -16.13 7.68
C LYS A 132 9.36 -16.41 7.43
N LYS A 133 10.00 -15.69 6.50
CA LYS A 133 11.44 -15.81 6.23
C LYS A 133 12.30 -15.15 7.32
N HIS A 134 11.72 -14.27 8.15
CA HIS A 134 12.43 -13.44 9.12
C HIS A 134 11.92 -13.64 10.55
N VAL A 135 10.61 -13.85 10.73
CA VAL A 135 9.95 -13.86 12.04
C VAL A 135 8.95 -15.00 12.18
N GLU A 136 8.69 -15.42 13.42
CA GLU A 136 7.66 -16.43 13.73
C GLU A 136 6.25 -15.81 13.64
N VAL A 137 5.65 -15.90 12.46
CA VAL A 137 4.33 -15.31 12.18
C VAL A 137 3.17 -16.13 12.76
N GLU A 138 3.34 -17.46 12.82
CA GLU A 138 2.28 -18.41 13.18
C GLU A 138 2.30 -18.79 14.65
N LYS A 139 2.21 -17.78 15.52
CA LYS A 139 2.15 -17.96 16.97
C LYS A 139 0.72 -17.74 17.47
N GLU A 140 0.04 -18.81 17.86
CA GLU A 140 -1.34 -18.70 18.36
C GLU A 140 -1.43 -17.71 19.54
N GLY A 141 -2.40 -16.81 19.45
CA GLY A 141 -2.66 -15.78 20.45
C GLY A 141 -4.14 -15.69 20.77
N VAL A 142 -4.49 -14.84 21.74
CA VAL A 142 -5.87 -14.72 22.25
C VAL A 142 -6.61 -13.55 21.60
N VAL A 143 -7.91 -13.73 21.42
CA VAL A 143 -8.83 -12.68 20.99
C VAL A 143 -9.61 -12.20 22.20
N LYS A 144 -9.58 -10.89 22.46
CA LYS A 144 -10.31 -10.23 23.54
C LYS A 144 -11.44 -9.35 22.99
N ASN A 145 -12.53 -9.23 23.73
CA ASN A 145 -13.52 -8.17 23.49
C ASN A 145 -13.05 -6.83 24.06
N LEU A 146 -13.86 -5.79 23.89
CA LEU A 146 -13.60 -4.44 24.42
C LEU A 146 -13.54 -4.37 25.95
N GLN A 147 -14.12 -5.35 26.65
CA GLN A 147 -14.08 -5.47 28.11
C GLN A 147 -12.81 -6.20 28.60
N GLY A 148 -11.97 -6.68 27.68
CA GLY A 148 -10.73 -7.41 27.98
C GLY A 148 -10.94 -8.91 28.22
N GLU A 149 -12.16 -9.43 28.05
CA GLU A 149 -12.47 -10.85 28.23
C GLU A 149 -11.97 -11.66 27.03
N ILE A 150 -11.38 -12.82 27.30
CA ILE A 150 -10.91 -13.72 26.25
C ILE A 150 -12.12 -14.44 25.64
N ILE A 151 -12.38 -14.16 24.37
CA ILE A 151 -13.52 -14.69 23.61
C ILE A 151 -13.09 -15.62 22.47
N GLY A 152 -11.79 -15.82 22.25
CA GLY A 152 -11.31 -16.78 21.26
C GLY A 152 -9.81 -16.71 20.98
N THR A 153 -9.41 -17.11 19.78
CA THR A 153 -7.99 -17.26 19.39
C THR A 153 -7.73 -16.82 17.96
N HIS A 154 -6.47 -16.52 17.64
CA HIS A 154 -6.01 -16.15 16.30
C HIS A 154 -4.65 -16.79 15.99
N LYS A 155 -4.25 -16.81 14.72
CA LYS A 155 -3.04 -17.52 14.25
C LYS A 155 -1.73 -16.74 14.40
N GLY A 156 -1.72 -15.66 15.19
CA GLY A 156 -0.60 -14.70 15.29
C GLY A 156 -0.96 -13.31 14.74
N TYR A 157 -0.68 -12.26 15.51
CA TYR A 157 -1.28 -10.93 15.29
C TYR A 157 -0.87 -10.27 13.96
N MET A 158 0.31 -10.59 13.44
CA MET A 158 0.85 -10.01 12.19
C MET A 158 0.01 -10.34 10.95
N GLN A 159 -0.92 -11.31 11.05
CA GLN A 159 -1.82 -11.67 9.95
C GLN A 159 -3.06 -10.78 9.87
N TYR A 160 -3.15 -9.78 10.75
CA TYR A 160 -4.34 -8.97 10.94
C TYR A 160 -4.02 -7.47 10.89
N THR A 161 -5.04 -6.71 10.52
CA THR A 161 -5.03 -5.25 10.39
C THR A 161 -6.33 -4.76 11.01
N ILE A 162 -6.33 -3.54 11.55
CA ILE A 162 -7.54 -2.88 12.03
C ILE A 162 -8.63 -2.92 10.94
N GLY A 163 -9.85 -3.30 11.30
CA GLY A 163 -10.97 -3.50 10.38
C GLY A 163 -11.04 -4.88 9.73
N LYS A 164 -10.08 -5.79 9.96
CA LYS A 164 -10.16 -7.16 9.44
C LYS A 164 -11.30 -7.94 10.12
N ARG A 165 -12.17 -8.56 9.32
CA ARG A 165 -13.34 -9.34 9.80
C ARG A 165 -13.10 -10.84 9.93
N LYS A 166 -12.17 -11.40 9.16
CA LYS A 166 -12.00 -12.86 9.00
C LYS A 166 -10.62 -13.33 9.45
N GLY A 167 -10.54 -14.60 9.83
CA GLY A 167 -9.28 -15.32 10.06
C GLY A 167 -8.93 -15.55 11.53
N PHE A 168 -9.69 -14.99 12.47
CA PHE A 168 -9.64 -15.29 13.90
C PHE A 168 -10.94 -15.97 14.34
N ASN A 169 -10.92 -16.65 15.48
CA ASN A 169 -12.06 -17.37 16.03
C ASN A 169 -12.63 -16.61 17.22
N VAL A 170 -13.96 -16.50 17.28
CA VAL A 170 -14.70 -15.98 18.44
C VAL A 170 -15.77 -17.01 18.82
N LYS A 171 -15.78 -17.43 20.08
CA LYS A 171 -16.73 -18.40 20.61
C LYS A 171 -18.11 -17.73 20.77
N GLY A 172 -19.15 -18.37 20.24
CA GLY A 172 -20.53 -17.90 20.44
C GLY A 172 -20.89 -16.57 19.78
N ALA A 173 -20.10 -16.10 18.81
CA ALA A 173 -20.39 -14.87 18.10
C ALA A 173 -21.65 -15.02 17.22
N LEU A 174 -22.73 -14.33 17.61
CA LEU A 174 -23.96 -14.21 16.82
C LEU A 174 -23.84 -13.11 15.75
N GLU A 175 -22.90 -12.18 15.93
CA GLU A 175 -22.68 -11.02 15.05
C GLU A 175 -21.22 -10.95 14.55
N PRO A 176 -20.97 -10.35 13.37
CA PRO A 176 -19.62 -10.16 12.86
C PRO A 176 -18.75 -9.30 13.77
N HIS A 177 -17.55 -9.79 14.07
CA HIS A 177 -16.53 -9.05 14.79
C HIS A 177 -15.43 -8.55 13.84
N PHE A 178 -14.81 -7.44 14.21
CA PHE A 178 -13.71 -6.80 13.47
C PHE A 178 -12.57 -6.53 14.42
N VAL A 179 -11.33 -6.63 13.94
CA VAL A 179 -10.15 -6.22 14.71
C VAL A 179 -10.20 -4.71 14.92
N VAL A 180 -10.29 -4.28 16.17
CA VAL A 180 -10.29 -2.85 16.57
C VAL A 180 -8.98 -2.46 17.25
N GLY A 181 -8.16 -3.43 17.65
CA GLY A 181 -6.84 -3.19 18.23
C GLY A 181 -5.93 -4.42 18.14
N ILE A 182 -4.63 -4.17 18.20
CA ILE A 182 -3.57 -5.18 18.18
C ILE A 182 -2.59 -4.86 19.31
N ASP A 183 -2.36 -5.79 20.23
CA ASP A 183 -1.29 -5.70 21.23
C ASP A 183 -0.20 -6.72 20.85
N ALA A 184 0.79 -6.24 20.09
CA ALA A 184 1.89 -7.06 19.58
C ALA A 184 2.74 -7.66 20.72
N LYS A 185 2.94 -6.90 21.82
CA LYS A 185 3.76 -7.33 22.96
C LYS A 185 3.14 -8.53 23.68
N LYS A 186 1.82 -8.59 23.75
CA LYS A 186 1.10 -9.69 24.39
C LYS A 186 0.59 -10.76 23.42
N ASN A 187 0.76 -10.56 22.11
CA ASN A 187 0.17 -11.40 21.07
C ASN A 187 -1.37 -11.51 21.23
N GLU A 188 -2.04 -10.36 21.29
CA GLU A 188 -3.49 -10.28 21.49
C GLU A 188 -4.14 -9.45 20.38
N LEU A 189 -5.33 -9.89 19.95
CA LEU A 189 -6.24 -9.09 19.14
C LEU A 189 -7.40 -8.59 19.99
N ILE A 190 -7.76 -7.33 19.84
CA ILE A 190 -8.98 -6.77 20.40
C ILE A 190 -9.99 -6.69 19.27
N VAL A 191 -11.17 -7.24 19.49
CA VAL A 191 -12.25 -7.25 18.50
C VAL A 191 -13.52 -6.62 19.05
N GLY A 192 -14.25 -5.95 18.15
CA GLY A 192 -15.51 -5.28 18.43
C GLY A 192 -16.46 -5.41 17.25
N LYS A 193 -17.59 -4.71 17.36
CA LYS A 193 -18.55 -4.57 16.26
C LYS A 193 -18.06 -3.54 15.24
N LYS A 194 -18.83 -3.35 14.18
CA LYS A 194 -18.46 -2.42 13.10
C LYS A 194 -18.41 -0.98 13.60
N GLU A 195 -19.30 -0.62 14.51
CA GLU A 195 -19.42 0.72 15.08
C GLU A 195 -18.17 1.10 15.89
N ASP A 196 -17.52 0.11 16.50
CA ASP A 196 -16.30 0.27 17.30
C ASP A 196 -15.04 0.58 16.46
N LEU A 197 -15.13 0.48 15.12
CA LEU A 197 -14.07 0.91 14.22
C LEU A 197 -14.07 2.43 13.97
N ALA A 198 -15.14 3.13 14.33
CA ALA A 198 -15.23 4.57 14.11
C ALA A 198 -14.23 5.31 15.00
N THR A 199 -13.41 6.17 14.38
CA THR A 199 -12.59 7.15 15.09
C THR A 199 -13.18 8.55 14.91
N HIS A 200 -13.13 9.35 15.97
CA HIS A 200 -13.65 10.73 15.99
C HIS A 200 -12.54 11.79 16.09
N SER A 201 -11.29 11.36 16.05
CA SER A 201 -10.13 12.25 15.91
C SER A 201 -9.40 11.92 14.60
N LEU A 202 -8.98 12.98 13.90
CA LEU A 202 -8.01 12.92 12.80
C LEU A 202 -6.59 12.91 13.35
#